data_AF-A0A5C0SH20-F1
#
_entry.id   AF-A0A5C0SH20-F1
#
_cell.length_a   1.000
_cell.length_b   1.000
_cell.length_c   1.000
_cell.angle_alpha   90.00
_cell.angle_beta   90.00
_cell.angle_gamma   90.00
#
_symmetry.space_group_name_H-M   'P 1'
#
loop_
_entity.id
_entity.type
_entity.pdbx_description
1 polymer ?
#
loop_
_entity_poly.entity_id
_entity_poly.type
_entity_poly.pdbx_seq_one_letter_code
_entity_poly.pdbx_strand_id
1 'polypeptide(L)'
;MSYNVKLEVFEGPFDLLFHLIEKAKVDIYNIPIADIAEQYIQHIENMKKFDLEITSEFLVMASTLIEIKSKMLLPNKQEQQLEMDIVEEDPRQDLVKRLIEYKKFKNAAIEFKKREEIYTKIFYKDPEQLDQFVKYDKNELVDLDIKDLLDAFNRLLKKRKRINKNRIHITEIKRDAITIEDKIEQIKKIISKNTLLDFDQLFINSSDRSEVVVTFLALLELIKLKLIIVQQNKIFGNIIIKRNIANNEV
;
A
#
# COMPACT_ATOMS: atom_id res chain seq x y z
N MET A 1 -18.15 -27.37 -15.22
CA MET A 1 -18.46 -26.00 -15.64
C MET A 1 -17.81 -25.06 -14.65
N SER A 2 -16.74 -24.36 -15.04
CA SER A 2 -16.06 -23.40 -14.16
C SER A 2 -16.86 -22.09 -14.13
N TYR A 3 -17.51 -21.80 -13.00
CA TYR A 3 -18.10 -20.48 -12.76
C TYR A 3 -16.95 -19.47 -12.66
N ASN A 4 -16.79 -18.64 -13.70
CA ASN A 4 -15.88 -17.49 -13.69
C ASN A 4 -16.59 -16.34 -12.97
N VAL A 5 -16.55 -16.34 -11.63
CA VAL A 5 -16.93 -15.16 -10.85
C VAL A 5 -15.75 -14.20 -10.87
N LYS A 6 -15.71 -13.31 -11.86
CA LYS A 6 -14.83 -12.14 -11.82
C LYS A 6 -15.60 -11.03 -11.11
N LEU A 7 -15.35 -10.85 -9.82
CA LEU A 7 -15.58 -9.56 -9.19
C LEU A 7 -14.50 -8.63 -9.76
N GLU A 8 -14.89 -7.66 -10.58
CA GLU A 8 -14.00 -6.58 -10.97
C GLU A 8 -13.78 -5.71 -9.73
N VAL A 9 -12.64 -5.90 -9.06
CA VAL A 9 -12.23 -5.06 -7.94
C VAL A 9 -11.70 -3.76 -8.53
N PHE A 10 -12.48 -2.69 -8.39
CA PHE A 10 -12.10 -1.35 -8.83
C PHE A 10 -11.31 -0.63 -7.74
N GLU A 11 -10.27 0.10 -8.13
CA GLU A 11 -9.42 0.91 -7.24
C GLU A 11 -10.07 2.29 -6.95
N GLY A 12 -11.39 2.32 -6.72
CA GLY A 12 -12.18 3.52 -6.41
C GLY A 12 -13.19 3.96 -7.48
N PRO A 13 -13.94 5.06 -7.20
CA PRO A 13 -15.08 5.48 -8.02
C PRO A 13 -14.70 6.00 -9.41
N PHE A 14 -13.54 6.65 -9.55
CA PHE A 14 -13.05 7.12 -10.85
C PHE A 14 -12.64 5.98 -11.78
N ASP A 15 -12.13 4.87 -11.23
CA ASP A 15 -11.77 3.69 -12.02
C ASP A 15 -13.01 3.03 -12.62
N LEU A 16 -14.07 2.89 -11.81
CA LEU A 16 -15.37 2.41 -12.27
C LEU A 16 -15.96 3.34 -13.34
N LEU A 17 -15.97 4.65 -13.11
CA LEU A 17 -16.45 5.62 -14.10
C LEU A 17 -15.66 5.54 -15.40
N PHE A 18 -14.34 5.48 -15.32
CA PHE A 18 -13.48 5.35 -16.48
C PHE A 18 -13.78 4.06 -17.25
N HIS A 19 -13.95 2.93 -16.56
CA HIS A 19 -14.34 1.67 -17.17
C HIS A 19 -15.69 1.75 -17.89
N LEU A 20 -16.70 2.38 -17.27
CA LEU A 20 -18.02 2.55 -17.88
C LEU A 20 -17.97 3.43 -19.15
N ILE A 21 -17.19 4.52 -19.11
CA ILE A 21 -16.99 5.42 -20.26
C ILE A 21 -16.26 4.69 -21.40
N GLU A 22 -15.20 3.93 -21.09
CA GLU A 22 -14.49 3.13 -22.10
C GLU A 22 -15.39 2.06 -22.71
N LYS A 23 -16.19 1.36 -21.90
CA LYS A 23 -17.13 0.33 -22.35
C LYS A 23 -18.21 0.91 -23.26
N ALA A 24 -18.70 2.11 -22.96
CA ALA A 24 -19.69 2.82 -23.77
C ALA A 24 -19.09 3.44 -25.05
N LYS A 25 -17.76 3.43 -25.22
CA LYS A 25 -17.04 4.02 -26.37
C LYS A 25 -17.38 5.50 -26.60
N VAL A 26 -17.58 6.23 -25.51
CA VAL A 26 -17.91 7.66 -25.55
C VAL A 26 -16.64 8.48 -25.38
N ASP A 27 -16.59 9.65 -26.04
CA ASP A 27 -15.58 10.67 -25.76
C ASP A 27 -15.69 11.19 -24.31
N ILE A 28 -14.55 11.30 -23.63
CA ILE A 28 -14.43 11.79 -22.26
C ILE A 28 -14.84 13.27 -22.13
N TYR A 29 -14.80 14.04 -23.23
CA TYR A 29 -15.26 15.42 -23.25
C TYR A 29 -16.79 15.54 -23.43
N ASN A 30 -17.44 14.49 -23.95
CA ASN A 30 -18.87 14.49 -24.28
C ASN A 30 -19.58 13.30 -23.63
N ILE A 31 -19.56 13.26 -22.30
CA ILE A 31 -20.12 12.15 -21.53
C ILE A 31 -21.66 12.27 -21.47
N PRO A 32 -22.44 11.23 -21.85
CA PRO A 32 -23.87 11.16 -21.61
C PRO A 32 -24.09 10.84 -20.12
N ILE A 33 -24.15 11.88 -19.30
CA ILE A 33 -24.27 11.76 -17.84
C ILE A 33 -25.49 10.94 -17.44
N ALA A 34 -26.60 11.07 -18.17
CA ALA A 34 -27.83 10.35 -17.86
C ALA A 34 -27.61 8.83 -17.85
N ASP A 35 -26.93 8.31 -18.88
CA ASP A 35 -26.67 6.88 -19.07
C ASP A 35 -25.56 6.38 -18.15
N ILE A 36 -24.50 7.17 -17.97
CA ILE A 36 -23.37 6.80 -17.11
C ILE A 36 -23.78 6.79 -15.64
N ALA A 37 -24.60 7.76 -15.19
CA ALA A 37 -25.11 7.78 -13.83
C ALA A 37 -25.97 6.56 -13.52
N GLU A 38 -26.83 6.14 -14.46
CA GLU A 38 -27.69 4.97 -14.30
C GLU A 38 -26.87 3.67 -14.23
N GLN A 39 -25.91 3.49 -15.14
CA GLN A 39 -25.00 2.34 -15.11
C GLN A 39 -24.17 2.31 -13.83
N TYR A 40 -23.69 3.46 -13.35
CA TYR A 40 -22.90 3.57 -12.14
C TYR A 40 -23.71 3.16 -10.89
N ILE A 41 -24.94 3.65 -10.76
CA ILE A 41 -25.85 3.30 -9.66
C ILE A 41 -26.17 1.80 -9.71
N GLN A 42 -26.52 1.27 -10.89
CA GLN A 42 -26.81 -0.14 -11.08
C GLN A 42 -25.63 -1.03 -10.66
N HIS A 43 -24.40 -0.61 -10.98
CA HIS A 43 -23.19 -1.33 -10.60
C HIS A 43 -23.00 -1.34 -9.08
N ILE A 44 -23.19 -0.20 -8.41
CA ILE A 44 -23.14 -0.09 -6.94
C ILE A 44 -24.22 -0.96 -6.29
N GLU A 45 -25.45 -0.94 -6.78
CA GLU A 45 -26.53 -1.76 -6.23
C GLU A 45 -26.27 -3.25 -6.35
N ASN A 46 -25.66 -3.69 -7.47
CA ASN A 46 -25.24 -5.06 -7.63
C ASN A 46 -24.11 -5.41 -6.65
N MET A 47 -23.15 -4.50 -6.43
CA MET A 47 -22.10 -4.70 -5.41
C MET A 47 -22.68 -4.79 -3.99
N LYS A 48 -23.65 -3.94 -3.62
CA LYS A 48 -24.31 -3.95 -2.29
C LYS A 48 -24.95 -5.30 -1.95
N LYS A 49 -25.46 -6.01 -2.96
CA LYS A 49 -26.12 -7.31 -2.77
C LYS A 49 -25.13 -8.42 -2.39
N PHE A 50 -23.86 -8.26 -2.75
CA PHE A 50 -22.81 -9.26 -2.51
C PHE A 50 -21.85 -8.87 -1.38
N ASP A 51 -21.68 -7.57 -1.11
CA ASP A 51 -20.82 -7.08 -0.03
C ASP A 51 -21.30 -5.71 0.50
N LEU A 52 -21.37 -5.56 1.82
CA LEU A 52 -21.92 -4.38 2.50
C LEU A 52 -20.87 -3.29 2.79
N GLU A 53 -19.58 -3.59 2.63
CA GLU A 53 -18.48 -2.63 2.79
C GLU A 53 -18.31 -1.74 1.54
N ILE A 54 -19.37 -1.05 1.14
CA ILE A 54 -19.24 -0.02 0.10
C ILE A 54 -18.56 1.20 0.70
N THR A 55 -17.43 1.60 0.10
CA THR A 55 -16.69 2.77 0.57
C THR A 55 -17.51 4.05 0.37
N SER A 56 -17.40 4.97 1.33
CA SER A 56 -18.08 6.27 1.32
C SER A 56 -17.85 7.06 0.03
N GLU A 57 -16.68 6.88 -0.59
CA GLU A 57 -16.29 7.52 -1.85
C GLU A 57 -17.21 7.17 -3.02
N PHE A 58 -17.69 5.91 -3.12
CA PHE A 58 -18.62 5.52 -4.18
C PHE A 58 -19.98 6.21 -4.04
N LEU A 59 -20.46 6.39 -2.80
CA LEU A 59 -21.73 7.07 -2.51
C LEU A 59 -21.64 8.57 -2.79
N VAL A 60 -20.52 9.19 -2.40
CA VAL A 60 -20.26 10.59 -2.74
C VAL A 60 -20.31 10.78 -4.26
N MET A 61 -19.62 9.93 -5.02
CA MET A 61 -19.65 10.01 -6.48
C MET A 61 -21.04 9.75 -7.06
N ALA A 62 -21.81 8.79 -6.52
CA ALA A 62 -23.19 8.55 -6.95
C ALA A 62 -24.05 9.81 -6.76
N SER A 63 -23.93 10.48 -5.61
CA SER A 63 -24.66 11.72 -5.33
C SER A 63 -24.26 12.85 -6.30
N THR A 64 -22.97 12.98 -6.61
CA THR A 64 -22.45 13.95 -7.59
C THR A 64 -23.02 13.70 -8.99
N LEU A 65 -23.07 12.44 -9.44
CA LEU A 65 -23.63 12.10 -10.75
C LEU A 65 -25.13 12.41 -10.84
N ILE A 66 -25.88 12.14 -9.77
CA ILE A 66 -27.32 12.47 -9.69
C ILE A 66 -27.51 13.98 -9.71
N GLU A 67 -26.69 14.74 -8.98
CA GLU A 67 -26.73 16.20 -8.97
C GLU A 67 -26.49 16.77 -10.38
N ILE A 68 -25.43 16.31 -11.06
CA ILE A 68 -25.12 16.73 -12.43
C ILE A 68 -26.28 16.35 -13.37
N LYS A 69 -26.81 15.12 -13.28
CA LYS A 69 -27.97 14.67 -14.08
C LYS A 69 -29.18 15.58 -13.86
N SER A 70 -29.46 15.96 -12.61
CA SER A 70 -30.57 16.83 -12.26
C SER A 70 -30.40 18.24 -12.86
N LYS A 71 -29.22 18.85 -12.69
CA LYS A 71 -28.92 20.18 -13.26
C LYS A 71 -29.01 20.20 -14.78
N MET A 72 -28.57 19.12 -15.45
CA MET A 72 -28.63 19.03 -16.92
C MET A 72 -30.04 18.80 -17.48
N LEU A 73 -30.96 18.24 -16.70
CA LEU A 73 -32.32 17.92 -17.15
C LEU A 73 -33.35 18.97 -16.75
N LEU A 74 -33.09 19.75 -15.70
CA LEU A 74 -34.00 20.77 -15.21
C LEU A 74 -33.82 22.08 -15.99
N PRO A 75 -34.92 22.76 -16.38
CA PRO A 75 -34.83 24.09 -16.96
C PRO A 75 -34.26 25.07 -15.94
N ASN A 76 -33.30 25.88 -16.37
CA ASN A 76 -32.65 26.88 -15.53
C ASN A 76 -33.68 27.93 -15.10
N LYS A 77 -33.93 28.04 -13.79
CA LYS A 77 -34.82 29.07 -13.21
C LYS A 77 -34.36 30.51 -13.51
N GLN A 78 -33.14 30.70 -14.03
CA GLN A 78 -32.57 32.00 -14.34
C GLN A 78 -32.90 32.52 -15.75
N GLU A 79 -33.47 31.69 -16.65
CA GLU A 79 -33.95 32.20 -17.96
C GLU A 79 -35.08 33.23 -17.80
N GLN A 80 -35.73 33.31 -16.63
CA GLN A 80 -36.78 34.30 -16.34
C GLN A 80 -36.27 35.56 -15.64
N GLN A 81 -34.98 35.64 -15.28
CA GLN A 81 -34.43 36.81 -14.60
C GLN A 81 -33.02 37.15 -15.08
N LEU A 82 -33.02 37.99 -16.12
CA LEU A 82 -31.98 38.94 -16.54
C LEU A 82 -30.84 38.39 -17.40
N GLU A 83 -30.73 39.03 -18.57
CA GLU A 83 -29.55 39.21 -19.40
C GLU A 83 -28.34 39.73 -18.59
N MET A 84 -27.72 38.86 -17.81
CA MET A 84 -26.36 39.07 -17.34
C MET A 84 -25.53 37.91 -17.87
N ASP A 85 -24.43 38.25 -18.54
CA ASP A 85 -23.41 37.36 -19.14
C ASP A 85 -22.73 36.43 -18.11
N ILE A 86 -23.50 35.65 -17.37
CA ILE A 86 -22.99 34.55 -16.57
C ILE A 86 -22.90 33.39 -17.55
N VAL A 87 -21.70 33.15 -18.08
CA VAL A 87 -21.38 31.91 -18.78
C VAL A 87 -21.63 30.79 -17.78
N GLU A 88 -22.76 30.11 -17.92
CA GLU A 88 -23.10 28.98 -17.07
C GLU A 88 -22.05 27.89 -17.35
N GLU A 89 -21.16 27.64 -16.40
CA GLU A 89 -20.15 26.60 -16.54
C GLU A 89 -20.86 25.26 -16.67
N ASP A 90 -20.50 24.48 -17.71
CA ASP A 90 -21.06 23.14 -17.91
C ASP A 90 -20.88 22.33 -16.60
N PRO A 91 -21.97 21.85 -15.98
CA PRO A 91 -21.94 21.20 -14.66
C PRO A 91 -21.05 19.94 -14.64
N ARG A 92 -20.63 19.44 -15.80
CA ARG A 92 -19.72 18.30 -15.96
C ARG A 92 -18.24 18.66 -15.93
N GLN A 93 -17.87 19.93 -16.09
CA GLN A 93 -16.47 20.31 -16.34
C GLN A 93 -15.51 19.77 -15.30
N ASP A 94 -15.86 19.86 -14.02
CA ASP A 94 -14.99 19.40 -12.94
C ASP A 94 -14.84 17.87 -12.93
N LEU A 95 -15.90 17.14 -13.25
CA LEU A 95 -15.85 15.69 -13.40
C LEU A 95 -14.91 15.30 -14.55
N VAL A 96 -15.05 15.97 -15.70
CA VAL A 96 -14.20 15.72 -16.88
C VAL A 96 -12.73 16.00 -16.58
N LYS A 97 -12.41 17.14 -15.91
CA LYS A 97 -11.04 17.47 -15.50
C LYS A 97 -10.42 16.37 -14.65
N ARG A 98 -11.16 15.89 -13.63
CA ARG A 98 -10.69 14.82 -12.74
C ARG A 98 -10.53 13.48 -13.46
N LEU A 99 -11.42 13.15 -14.39
CA LEU A 99 -11.32 11.92 -15.19
C LEU A 99 -10.11 11.94 -16.14
N ILE A 100 -9.78 13.09 -16.73
CA ILE A 100 -8.58 13.27 -17.57
C ILE A 100 -7.32 13.11 -16.72
N GLU A 101 -7.29 13.70 -15.54
CA GLU A 101 -6.18 13.58 -14.61
C GLU A 101 -5.98 12.12 -14.16
N TYR A 102 -7.07 11.44 -13.79
CA TYR A 102 -7.05 10.02 -13.48
C TYR A 102 -6.50 9.18 -14.65
N LYS A 103 -6.97 9.42 -15.88
CA LYS A 103 -6.49 8.75 -17.09
C LYS A 103 -4.98 8.92 -17.28
N LYS A 104 -4.46 10.13 -17.04
CA LYS A 104 -3.02 10.42 -17.13
C LYS A 104 -2.21 9.54 -16.18
N PHE A 105 -2.62 9.45 -14.91
CA PHE A 105 -1.93 8.62 -13.91
C PHE A 105 -2.12 7.12 -14.15
N LYS A 106 -3.30 6.68 -14.60
CA LYS A 106 -3.55 5.29 -14.98
C LYS A 106 -2.62 4.86 -16.12
N ASN A 107 -2.44 5.69 -17.14
CA ASN A 107 -1.51 5.42 -18.23
C ASN A 107 -0.05 5.39 -17.76
N ALA A 108 0.36 6.32 -16.89
CA ALA A 108 1.69 6.31 -16.31
C ALA A 108 1.95 5.04 -15.48
N ALA A 109 0.97 4.59 -14.69
CA ALA A 109 1.06 3.35 -13.92
C ALA A 109 1.20 2.11 -14.81
N ILE A 110 0.46 2.04 -15.92
CA ILE A 110 0.61 0.97 -16.93
C ILE A 110 2.03 0.95 -17.51
N GLU A 111 2.58 2.12 -17.82
CA GLU A 111 3.94 2.24 -18.34
C GLU A 111 5.00 1.82 -17.30
N PHE A 112 4.85 2.22 -16.05
CA PHE A 112 5.71 1.76 -14.96
C PHE A 112 5.62 0.26 -14.72
N LYS A 113 4.43 -0.32 -14.84
CA LYS A 113 4.26 -1.78 -14.76
C LYS A 113 5.02 -2.51 -15.85
N LYS A 114 4.98 -2.02 -17.10
CA LYS A 114 5.78 -2.60 -18.20
C LYS A 114 7.28 -2.53 -17.90
N ARG A 115 7.75 -1.41 -17.36
CA ARG A 115 9.16 -1.26 -16.94
C ARG A 115 9.50 -2.22 -15.82
N GLU A 116 8.66 -2.31 -14.79
CA GLU A 116 8.82 -3.26 -13.68
C GLU A 116 8.95 -4.69 -14.20
N GLU A 117 8.13 -5.10 -15.15
CA GLU A 117 8.19 -6.44 -15.78
C GLU A 117 9.52 -6.71 -16.49
N ILE A 118 10.14 -5.68 -17.07
CA ILE A 118 11.47 -5.76 -17.70
C ILE A 118 12.56 -5.83 -16.62
N TYR A 119 12.59 -4.85 -15.71
CA TYR A 119 13.65 -4.71 -14.70
C TYR A 119 13.63 -5.84 -13.66
N THR A 120 12.47 -6.45 -13.38
CA THR A 120 12.39 -7.61 -12.49
C THR A 120 13.13 -8.84 -13.04
N LYS A 121 13.35 -8.90 -14.35
CA LYS A 121 14.10 -9.98 -15.02
C LYS A 121 15.61 -9.72 -15.10
N ILE A 122 16.06 -8.54 -14.69
CA ILE A 122 17.48 -8.18 -14.66
C ILE A 122 18.05 -8.63 -13.32
N PHE A 123 18.96 -9.59 -13.38
CA PHE A 123 19.72 -10.06 -12.22
C PHE A 123 21.05 -9.33 -12.18
N TYR A 124 21.39 -8.76 -11.03
CA TYR A 124 22.68 -8.16 -10.77
C TYR A 124 23.44 -9.02 -9.75
N LYS A 125 24.77 -9.00 -9.86
CA LYS A 125 25.64 -9.57 -8.82
C LYS A 125 25.59 -8.64 -7.60
N ASP A 126 25.52 -9.21 -6.41
CA ASP A 126 25.71 -8.42 -5.19
C ASP A 126 27.10 -7.75 -5.22
N PRO A 127 27.25 -6.55 -4.62
CA PRO A 127 28.54 -5.85 -4.57
C PRO A 127 29.65 -6.77 -4.06
N GLU A 128 30.83 -6.70 -4.69
CA GLU A 128 31.98 -7.47 -4.23
C GLU A 128 32.39 -7.03 -2.82
N GLN A 129 32.56 -8.00 -1.94
CA GLN A 129 33.03 -7.77 -0.58
C GLN A 129 34.54 -7.47 -0.62
N LEU A 130 34.89 -6.19 -0.80
CA LEU A 130 36.27 -5.69 -0.77
C LEU A 130 36.82 -5.54 0.66
N ASP A 131 36.24 -6.23 1.65
CA ASP A 131 36.62 -6.15 3.06
C ASP A 131 38.09 -6.50 3.31
N GLN A 132 38.70 -7.26 2.41
CA GLN A 132 40.11 -7.63 2.48
C GLN A 132 41.06 -6.51 2.00
N PHE A 133 40.55 -5.52 1.26
CA PHE A 133 41.35 -4.45 0.64
C PHE A 133 41.12 -3.07 1.25
N VAL A 134 40.05 -2.90 2.02
CA VAL A 134 39.71 -1.65 2.70
C VAL A 134 39.91 -1.84 4.21
N LYS A 135 40.98 -1.26 4.76
CA LYS A 135 41.10 -1.10 6.22
C LYS A 135 40.06 -0.06 6.65
N TYR A 136 38.83 -0.50 6.88
CA TYR A 136 37.87 0.32 7.60
C TYR A 136 38.43 0.54 9.01
N ASP A 137 38.61 1.81 9.38
CA ASP A 137 38.79 2.15 10.78
C ASP A 137 37.50 1.74 11.49
N LYS A 138 37.58 0.74 12.38
CA LYS A 138 36.40 0.04 12.96
C LYS A 138 35.52 0.94 13.86
N ASN A 139 35.81 2.23 13.89
CA ASN A 139 35.27 3.20 14.84
C ASN A 139 34.30 4.21 14.21
N GLU A 140 34.10 4.23 12.89
CA GLU A 140 33.01 5.02 12.29
C GLU A 140 31.70 4.24 12.35
N LEU A 141 31.14 4.17 13.56
CA LEU A 141 29.77 3.74 13.79
C LEU A 141 28.86 4.89 13.38
N VAL A 142 28.08 4.70 12.32
CA VAL A 142 27.06 5.65 11.91
C VAL A 142 25.80 5.39 12.74
N ASP A 143 25.30 6.42 13.41
CA ASP A 143 23.99 6.38 14.06
C ASP A 143 22.91 6.15 13.01
N LEU A 144 22.11 5.10 13.21
CA LEU A 144 21.02 4.71 12.31
C LEU A 144 19.78 5.56 12.57
N ASP A 145 19.15 6.04 11.51
CA ASP A 145 17.84 6.67 11.58
C ASP A 145 16.73 5.59 11.51
N ILE A 146 15.53 5.91 12.01
CA ILE A 146 14.35 5.06 11.94
C ILE A 146 14.01 4.69 10.49
N LYS A 147 14.33 5.58 9.53
CA LYS A 147 14.16 5.34 8.09
C LYS A 147 14.97 4.16 7.59
N ASP A 148 16.20 4.00 8.06
CA ASP A 148 17.08 2.90 7.64
C ASP A 148 16.51 1.55 8.12
N LEU A 149 15.91 1.55 9.32
CA LEU A 149 15.22 0.38 9.86
C LEU A 149 13.96 0.03 9.06
N LEU A 150 13.19 1.04 8.63
CA LEU A 150 12.02 0.85 7.76
C LEU A 150 12.42 0.28 6.39
N ASP A 151 13.51 0.75 5.81
CA ASP A 151 14.01 0.24 4.54
C ASP A 151 14.53 -1.20 4.64
N ALA A 152 15.22 -1.54 5.73
CA ALA A 152 15.61 -2.92 6.03
C ALA A 152 14.39 -3.83 6.20
N PHE A 153 13.37 -3.37 6.90
CA PHE A 153 12.11 -4.11 7.07
C PHE A 153 11.41 -4.35 5.73
N ASN A 154 11.32 -3.32 4.88
CA ASN A 154 10.74 -3.43 3.55
C ASN A 154 11.50 -4.41 2.65
N ARG A 155 12.83 -4.45 2.72
CA ARG A 155 13.66 -5.44 2.02
C ARG A 155 13.37 -6.86 2.49
N LEU A 156 13.24 -7.09 3.80
CA LEU A 156 12.91 -8.38 4.37
C LEU A 156 11.54 -8.88 3.89
N LEU A 157 10.53 -8.02 3.90
CA LEU A 157 9.19 -8.35 3.40
C LEU A 157 9.19 -8.73 1.91
N LYS A 158 9.94 -7.99 1.07
CA LYS A 158 10.10 -8.30 -0.35
C LYS A 158 10.80 -9.65 -0.57
N LYS A 159 11.85 -9.94 0.21
CA LYS A 159 12.59 -11.23 0.16
C LYS A 159 11.66 -12.39 0.53
N ARG A 160 10.84 -12.26 1.58
CA ARG A 160 9.87 -13.29 1.97
C ARG A 160 8.73 -13.50 0.97
N LYS A 161 8.21 -12.44 0.35
CA LYS A 161 7.22 -12.59 -0.74
C LYS A 161 7.76 -13.44 -1.90
N ARG A 162 9.05 -13.31 -2.24
CA ARG A 162 9.70 -14.15 -3.26
C ARG A 162 9.79 -15.62 -2.82
N ILE A 163 10.12 -15.87 -1.55
CA ILE A 163 10.22 -17.24 -0.99
C ILE A 163 8.85 -17.91 -0.88
N ASN A 164 7.82 -17.18 -0.46
CA ASN A 164 6.46 -17.71 -0.26
C ASN A 164 5.74 -18.02 -1.57
N LYS A 165 6.17 -17.47 -2.72
CA LYS A 165 5.60 -17.80 -4.04
C LYS A 165 5.78 -19.28 -4.42
N ASN A 166 6.71 -19.98 -3.76
CA ASN A 166 7.01 -21.40 -3.98
C ASN A 166 6.39 -22.33 -2.92
N ARG A 167 5.65 -21.81 -1.95
CA ARG A 167 4.97 -22.63 -0.93
C ARG A 167 3.48 -22.65 -1.23
N ILE A 168 2.97 -23.83 -1.57
CA ILE A 168 1.53 -24.12 -1.68
C ILE A 168 0.89 -23.68 -0.36
N HIS A 169 -0.06 -22.74 -0.43
CA HIS A 169 -0.84 -22.31 0.73
C HIS A 169 -1.74 -23.47 1.17
N ILE A 170 -1.23 -24.32 2.06
CA ILE A 170 -2.09 -25.11 2.93
C ILE A 170 -2.62 -24.14 3.96
N THR A 171 -3.92 -23.88 3.91
CA THR A 171 -4.64 -23.03 4.86
C THR A 171 -4.72 -23.78 6.19
N GLU A 172 -3.62 -23.80 6.93
CA GLU A 172 -3.68 -24.23 8.33
C GLU A 172 -4.40 -23.16 9.15
N ILE A 173 -5.42 -23.65 9.86
CA ILE A 173 -6.28 -22.92 10.77
C ILE A 173 -5.40 -22.15 11.76
N LYS A 174 -5.59 -20.82 11.77
CA LYS A 174 -4.83 -19.86 12.57
C LYS A 174 -4.79 -20.27 14.04
N ARG A 175 -3.59 -20.44 14.59
CA ARG A 175 -3.33 -20.46 16.04
C ARG A 175 -2.95 -19.05 16.50
N ASP A 176 -3.61 -18.63 17.57
CA ASP A 176 -3.41 -17.53 18.51
C ASP A 176 -2.73 -16.23 18.03
N ALA A 177 -3.40 -15.11 18.30
CA ALA A 177 -2.86 -13.77 18.14
C ALA A 177 -1.70 -13.58 19.11
N ILE A 178 -0.47 -13.73 18.62
CA ILE A 178 0.72 -13.44 19.42
C ILE A 178 0.71 -11.94 19.75
N THR A 179 0.77 -11.61 21.04
CA THR A 179 0.74 -10.22 21.52
C THR A 179 2.11 -9.57 21.41
N ILE A 180 2.16 -8.23 21.49
CA ILE A 180 3.42 -7.48 21.48
C ILE A 180 4.21 -7.83 22.74
N GLU A 181 3.53 -7.95 23.87
CA GLU A 181 4.08 -8.30 25.18
C GLU A 181 4.80 -9.65 25.15
N ASP A 182 4.18 -10.67 24.54
CA ASP A 182 4.79 -11.99 24.36
C ASP A 182 6.08 -11.92 23.52
N LYS A 183 6.06 -11.13 22.43
CA LYS A 183 7.26 -10.94 21.60
C LYS A 183 8.34 -10.15 22.31
N ILE A 184 8.00 -9.14 23.11
CA ILE A 184 8.97 -8.40 23.93
C ILE A 184 9.69 -9.36 24.88
N GLU A 185 8.96 -10.25 25.55
CA GLU A 185 9.56 -11.26 26.43
C GLU A 185 10.46 -12.24 25.67
N GLN A 186 10.00 -12.73 24.51
CA GLN A 186 10.78 -13.64 23.68
C GLN A 186 12.11 -13.00 23.25
N ILE A 187 12.07 -11.74 22.77
CA ILE A 187 13.26 -11.00 22.35
C ILE A 187 14.20 -10.78 23.54
N LYS A 188 13.67 -10.39 24.72
CA LYS A 188 14.46 -10.25 25.96
C LYS A 188 15.15 -11.57 26.36
N LYS A 189 14.45 -12.71 26.26
CA LYS A 189 15.00 -14.04 26.57
C LYS A 189 16.13 -14.43 25.60
N ILE A 190 15.98 -14.13 24.31
CA ILE A 190 17.00 -14.41 23.29
C ILE A 190 18.24 -13.53 23.50
N ILE A 191 18.05 -12.24 23.71
CA ILE A 191 19.15 -11.27 23.91
C ILE A 191 19.83 -11.45 25.27
N SER A 192 19.15 -12.03 26.27
CA SER A 192 19.78 -12.39 27.54
C SER A 192 20.74 -13.57 27.42
N LYS A 193 20.52 -14.46 26.44
CA LYS A 193 21.39 -15.62 26.18
C LYS A 193 22.52 -15.29 25.20
N ASN A 194 22.23 -14.48 24.18
CA ASN A 194 23.17 -14.08 23.16
C ASN A 194 23.43 -12.58 23.26
N THR A 195 24.68 -12.17 23.50
CA THR A 195 25.08 -10.75 23.57
C THR A 195 24.96 -10.02 22.23
N LEU A 196 24.93 -10.78 21.13
CA LEU A 196 24.88 -10.32 19.74
C LEU A 196 23.85 -11.16 18.99
N LEU A 197 22.88 -10.52 18.35
CA LEU A 197 21.84 -11.18 17.57
C LEU A 197 21.68 -10.51 16.22
N ASP A 198 21.68 -11.28 15.14
CA ASP A 198 21.38 -10.74 13.81
C ASP A 198 19.88 -10.42 13.70
N PHE A 199 19.55 -9.28 13.09
CA PHE A 199 18.18 -8.87 12.86
C PHE A 199 17.35 -9.93 12.12
N ASP A 200 17.92 -10.54 11.08
CA ASP A 200 17.24 -11.59 10.31
C ASP A 200 16.89 -12.82 11.16
N GLN A 201 17.71 -13.13 12.18
CA GLN A 201 17.49 -14.29 13.05
C GLN A 201 16.24 -14.17 13.91
N LEU A 202 15.83 -12.96 14.28
CA LEU A 202 14.59 -12.70 15.02
C LEU A 202 13.35 -13.15 14.26
N PHE A 203 13.43 -13.13 12.93
CA PHE A 203 12.28 -13.42 12.07
C PHE A 203 12.32 -14.83 11.49
N ILE A 204 13.37 -15.65 11.67
CA ILE A 204 13.48 -16.99 11.04
C ILE A 204 12.25 -17.86 11.32
N ASN A 205 11.79 -17.90 12.56
CA ASN A 205 10.66 -18.74 12.99
C ASN A 205 9.28 -18.11 12.78
N SER A 206 9.22 -16.86 12.31
CA SER A 206 7.92 -16.22 12.07
C SER A 206 7.22 -16.87 10.89
N SER A 207 5.97 -17.29 11.09
CA SER A 207 5.21 -18.04 10.08
C SER A 207 4.29 -17.15 9.26
N ASP A 208 3.79 -16.06 9.85
CA ASP A 208 2.83 -15.14 9.23
C ASP A 208 3.34 -13.68 9.20
N ARG A 209 2.79 -12.88 8.28
CA ARG A 209 3.06 -11.44 8.17
C ARG A 209 2.66 -10.70 9.44
N SER A 210 1.57 -11.11 10.08
CA SER A 210 1.11 -10.50 11.34
C SER A 210 2.15 -10.68 12.44
N GLU A 211 2.71 -11.89 12.56
CA GLU A 211 3.77 -12.19 13.53
C GLU A 211 5.04 -11.39 13.26
N VAL A 212 5.41 -11.21 11.99
CA VAL A 212 6.54 -10.35 11.61
C VAL A 212 6.33 -8.90 12.06
N VAL A 213 5.12 -8.37 11.88
CA VAL A 213 4.77 -7.00 12.30
C VAL A 213 4.81 -6.86 13.82
N VAL A 214 4.19 -7.78 14.56
CA VAL A 214 4.19 -7.76 16.04
C VAL A 214 5.62 -7.87 16.60
N THR A 215 6.46 -8.73 16.02
CA THR A 215 7.87 -8.88 16.42
C THR A 215 8.67 -7.60 16.16
N PHE A 216 8.41 -6.92 15.05
CA PHE A 216 9.06 -5.65 14.72
C PHE A 216 8.62 -4.51 15.65
N LEU A 217 7.32 -4.43 15.98
CA LEU A 217 6.80 -3.48 16.97
C LEU A 217 7.42 -3.72 18.35
N ALA A 218 7.53 -4.98 18.78
CA ALA A 218 8.20 -5.35 20.02
C ALA A 218 9.68 -4.90 20.05
N LEU A 219 10.38 -5.04 18.93
CA LEU A 219 11.76 -4.58 18.79
C LEU A 219 11.87 -3.04 18.87
N LEU A 220 10.97 -2.31 18.20
CA LEU A 220 10.91 -0.84 18.29
C LEU A 220 10.65 -0.36 19.72
N GLU A 221 9.74 -1.02 20.44
CA GLU A 221 9.45 -0.67 21.83
C GLU A 221 10.67 -0.91 22.72
N LEU A 222 11.42 -2.00 22.51
CA LEU A 222 12.67 -2.26 23.25
C LEU A 222 13.77 -1.22 22.96
N ILE A 223 13.86 -0.71 21.73
CA ILE A 223 14.78 0.39 21.36
C ILE A 223 14.35 1.68 22.05
N LYS A 224 13.06 2.00 22.00
CA LYS A 224 12.47 3.19 22.64
C LYS A 224 12.70 3.18 24.16
N LEU A 225 12.59 2.01 24.79
CA LEU A 225 12.92 1.80 26.21
C LEU A 225 14.44 1.74 26.49
N LYS A 226 15.28 1.92 25.47
CA LYS A 226 16.75 1.85 25.54
C LYS A 226 17.27 0.54 26.16
N LEU A 227 16.54 -0.55 26.04
CA LEU A 227 16.96 -1.87 26.55
C LEU A 227 17.88 -2.60 25.55
N ILE A 228 17.75 -2.26 24.27
CA ILE A 228 18.56 -2.82 23.19
C ILE A 228 19.12 -1.70 22.32
N ILE A 229 20.29 -1.95 21.75
CA ILE A 229 21.00 -1.07 20.82
C ILE A 229 21.07 -1.82 19.49
N VAL A 230 20.77 -1.12 18.40
CA VAL A 230 20.87 -1.66 17.06
C VAL A 230 22.03 -0.97 16.35
N GLN A 231 22.91 -1.75 15.72
CA GLN A 231 24.09 -1.27 15.03
C GLN A 231 24.18 -1.90 13.65
N GLN A 232 24.66 -1.15 12.67
CA GLN A 232 24.89 -1.63 11.32
C GLN A 232 26.27 -1.17 10.88
N ASN A 233 27.09 -2.10 10.38
CA ASN A 233 28.48 -1.80 10.03
C ASN A 233 28.62 -1.13 8.66
N LYS A 234 27.63 -1.27 7.77
CA LYS A 234 27.62 -0.72 6.41
C LYS A 234 26.20 -0.37 6.00
N ILE A 235 26.04 0.67 5.19
CA ILE A 235 24.74 1.06 4.63
C ILE A 235 24.11 -0.15 3.90
N PHE A 236 22.87 -0.48 4.25
CA PHE A 236 22.12 -1.66 3.77
C PHE A 236 22.71 -3.05 4.13
N GLY A 237 23.75 -3.10 4.96
CA GLY A 237 24.37 -4.33 5.45
C GLY A 237 23.59 -5.02 6.58
N ASN A 238 24.21 -6.01 7.21
CA ASN A 238 23.58 -6.76 8.31
C ASN A 238 23.38 -5.85 9.53
N ILE A 239 22.17 -5.90 10.06
CA ILE A 239 21.79 -5.19 11.28
C ILE A 239 22.01 -6.13 12.47
N ILE A 240 22.78 -5.66 13.44
CA ILE A 240 23.14 -6.41 14.66
C ILE A 240 22.43 -5.76 15.84
N ILE A 241 21.80 -6.58 16.66
CA ILE A 241 21.08 -6.18 17.86
C ILE A 241 21.90 -6.60 19.06
N LYS A 242 22.11 -5.65 19.97
CA LYS A 242 22.90 -5.81 21.19
C LYS A 242 22.06 -5.40 22.39
N ARG A 243 22.34 -6.00 23.54
CA ARG A 243 21.79 -5.52 24.81
C ARG A 243 22.41 -4.19 25.19
N ASN A 244 21.62 -3.24 25.67
CA ASN A 244 22.15 -2.04 26.31
C ASN A 244 22.59 -2.39 27.74
N ILE A 245 23.90 -2.37 28.01
CA ILE A 245 24.46 -2.73 29.33
C ILE A 245 24.34 -1.57 30.33
N ALA A 246 24.10 -0.34 29.86
CA ALA A 246 24.05 0.85 30.71
C ALA A 246 22.74 1.01 31.52
N ASN A 247 21.68 0.25 31.20
CA ASN A 247 20.34 0.38 31.80
C ASN A 247 19.96 -0.83 32.67
N ASN A 248 20.93 -1.58 33.19
CA ASN A 248 20.69 -2.87 33.84
C ASN A 248 20.64 -2.82 35.37
N GLU A 249 20.11 -1.75 35.94
CA GLU A 249 19.69 -1.68 37.35
C GLU A 249 18.20 -1.28 37.41
N VAL A 250 17.31 -2.29 37.36
CA VAL A 250 16.24 -2.60 38.34
C VAL A 250 15.82 -4.05 38.09
#